data_AF-Q2JB95-F1
#
_entry.id   AF-Q2JB95-F1
#
_cell.length_a   1.000
_cell.length_b   1.000
_cell.length_c   1.000
_cell.angle_alpha   90.00
_cell.angle_beta   90.00
_cell.angle_gamma   90.00
#
_symmetry.space_group_name_H-M   'P 1'
#
loop_
_entity.id
_entity.type
_entity.pdbx_description
1 polymer ?
#
loop_
_entity_poly.entity_id
_entity_poly.type
_entity_poly.pdbx_seq_one_letter_code
_entity_poly.pdbx_strand_id
1 'polypeptide(L)' 'MKIGILAWECEDEDELESLIITQVAHDRGHDSVFFGINDITCAAVSGGGVPQIRGEAASTFDVIVSRYVFGSPVVDLLG' A
#
# COMPACT_ATOMS: atom_id res chain seq x y z
N MET A 1 3.25 -14.81 6.49
CA MET A 1 3.97 -13.60 6.02
C MET A 1 3.12 -12.40 6.37
N LYS A 2 3.74 -11.28 6.71
CA LYS A 2 3.08 -9.98 6.83
C LYS A 2 3.14 -9.25 5.49
N ILE A 3 1.98 -9.07 4.85
CA ILE A 3 1.84 -8.53 3.50
C ILE A 3 1.14 -7.17 3.59
N GLY A 4 1.78 -6.13 3.07
CA GLY A 4 1.15 -4.83 2.90
C GLY A 4 0.54 -4.70 1.50
N ILE A 5 -0.68 -4.20 1.40
CA ILE A 5 -1.35 -3.87 0.14
C ILE A 5 -1.59 -2.37 0.10
N LEU A 6 -0.81 -1.66 -0.71
CA LEU A 6 -0.95 -0.22 -0.91
C LEU A 6 -1.96 0.04 -2.04
N ALA A 7 -3.14 0.54 -1.67
CA ALA A 7 -4.20 0.92 -2.59
C ALA A 7 -3.97 2.32 -3.18
N TRP A 8 -4.49 2.54 -4.38
CA TRP A 8 -4.49 3.86 -5.02
C TRP A 8 -5.48 4.80 -4.32
N GLU A 9 -6.73 4.37 -4.20
CA GLU A 9 -7.81 5.10 -3.52
C GLU A 9 -8.48 4.20 -2.48
N CYS A 10 -8.00 4.26 -1.23
CA CYS A 10 -8.64 3.52 -0.14
C CYS A 10 -10.06 3.99 0.20
N GLU A 11 -10.43 5.19 -0.24
CA GLU A 11 -11.74 5.79 0.00
C GLU A 11 -12.70 5.59 -1.19
N ASP A 12 -12.21 5.06 -2.32
CA ASP A 12 -13.05 4.76 -3.48
C ASP A 12 -13.66 3.36 -3.34
N GLU A 13 -14.98 3.29 -3.48
CA GLU A 13 -15.73 2.04 -3.48
C GLU A 13 -15.36 1.16 -4.69
N ASP A 14 -14.78 1.74 -5.74
CA ASP A 14 -14.34 1.05 -6.95
C ASP A 14 -12.93 0.40 -6.83
N GLU A 15 -12.23 0.53 -5.69
CA GLU A 15 -10.91 -0.10 -5.44
C GLU A 15 -11.03 -1.62 -5.17
N LEU A 16 -11.76 -2.33 -6.01
CA LEU A 16 -12.06 -3.77 -5.87
C LEU A 16 -10.82 -4.65 -5.98
N GLU A 17 -9.86 -4.29 -6.82
CA GLU A 17 -8.69 -5.14 -7.07
C GLU A 17 -7.76 -5.25 -5.85
N SER A 18 -7.48 -4.13 -5.19
CA SER A 18 -6.63 -4.12 -3.98
C SER A 18 -7.33 -4.83 -2.81
N LEU A 19 -8.66 -4.71 -2.72
CA LEU A 19 -9.48 -5.48 -1.77
C LEU A 19 -9.44 -6.99 -2.05
N ILE A 20 -9.58 -7.40 -3.32
CA ILE A 20 -9.48 -8.80 -3.73
C ILE A 20 -8.10 -9.37 -3.40
N ILE A 21 -7.01 -8.64 -3.68
CA ILE A 21 -5.65 -9.07 -3.34
C ILE A 21 -5.51 -9.27 -1.82
N THR A 22 -6.07 -8.34 -1.04
CA THR A 22 -6.07 -8.42 0.43
C THR A 22 -6.83 -9.67 0.90
N GLN A 23 -8.03 -9.90 0.37
CA GLN A 23 -8.83 -11.08 0.71
C GLN A 23 -8.12 -12.38 0.37
N VAL A 24 -7.52 -12.47 -0.83
CA VAL A 24 -6.77 -13.66 -1.26
C VAL A 24 -5.53 -13.90 -0.39
N ALA A 25 -4.85 -12.84 0.05
CA ALA A 25 -3.71 -12.96 0.97
C ALA A 25 -4.17 -13.51 2.33
N HIS A 26 -5.27 -12.98 2.86
CA HIS A 26 -5.88 -13.46 4.10
C HIS A 26 -6.32 -14.93 3.98
N ASP A 27 -7.01 -15.31 2.91
CA ASP A 27 -7.51 -16.68 2.68
C ASP A 27 -6.37 -17.72 2.57
N ARG A 28 -5.16 -17.26 2.22
CA ARG A 28 -3.94 -18.09 2.19
C ARG A 28 -3.21 -18.14 3.54
N GLY A 29 -3.77 -17.55 4.60
CA GLY A 29 -3.19 -17.54 5.94
C GLY A 29 -2.05 -16.54 6.12
N HIS A 30 -2.00 -15.48 5.32
CA HIS A 30 -1.07 -14.37 5.52
C HIS A 30 -1.67 -13.29 6.43
N ASP A 31 -0.81 -12.59 7.17
CA ASP A 31 -1.16 -11.38 7.90
C ASP A 31 -1.18 -10.22 6.91
N SER A 32 -2.35 -9.90 6.38
CA SER A 32 -2.53 -8.91 5.31
C SER A 32 -3.02 -7.57 5.86
N VAL A 33 -2.32 -6.48 5.53
CA VAL A 33 -2.70 -5.11 5.88
C VAL A 33 -2.98 -4.32 4.61
N PHE A 34 -4.22 -3.88 4.44
CA PHE A 34 -4.63 -2.93 3.40
C PHE A 34 -4.42 -1.50 3.91
N PHE A 35 -3.76 -0.64 3.14
CA PHE A 35 -3.47 0.74 3.54
C PHE A 35 -3.35 1.70 2.35
N GLY A 36 -3.53 2.99 2.61
CA GLY A 36 -3.43 4.04 1.60
C GLY A 36 -2.15 4.87 1.74
N ILE A 37 -1.91 5.78 0.79
CA ILE A 37 -0.73 6.67 0.85
C ILE A 37 -0.70 7.51 2.14
N ASN A 38 -1.88 7.90 2.64
CA ASN A 38 -2.03 8.68 3.87
C ASN A 38 -1.67 7.90 5.14
N ASP A 39 -1.63 6.56 5.07
CA ASP A 39 -1.20 5.70 6.17
C ASP A 39 0.34 5.59 6.26
N ILE A 40 1.06 6.11 5.26
CA ILE A 40 2.52 6.08 5.20
C ILE A 40 3.08 7.34 5.85
N THR A 41 3.91 7.15 6.88
CA THR A 41 4.64 8.24 7.53
C THR A 41 6.12 7.90 7.64
N CYS A 42 6.93 8.83 8.13
CA CYS A 42 8.33 8.59 8.41
C CYS A 42 8.66 9.06 9.82
N ALA A 43 9.02 8.14 10.70
CA ALA A 43 9.48 8.48 12.04
C ALA A 43 10.92 9.01 11.96
N ALA A 44 11.16 10.18 12.54
CA ALA A 44 12.52 10.73 12.64
C ALA A 44 13.32 9.97 13.71
N VAL A 45 14.55 9.56 13.37
CA VAL A 45 15.47 8.88 14.29
C VAL A 45 16.86 9.51 14.17
N SER A 46 17.73 9.32 15.16
CA SER A 46 19.10 9.84 15.08
C SER A 46 19.83 9.21 13.90
N GLY A 47 20.18 10.02 12.90
CA GLY A 47 20.90 9.58 11.70
C GLY A 47 20.01 9.17 10.51
N GLY A 48 18.69 9.38 10.56
CA GLY A 48 17.83 9.12 9.40
C GLY A 48 16.33 9.13 9.70
N GLY A 49 15.57 8.40 8.88
CA GLY A 49 14.15 8.19 9.06
C GLY A 49 13.79 6.72 8.93
N VAL A 50 12.80 6.27 9.71
CA VAL A 50 12.23 4.92 9.60
C VAL A 50 10.84 5.05 8.98
N PRO A 51 10.61 4.55 7.75
CA PRO A 51 9.28 4.55 7.16
C PRO A 51 8.33 3.72 8.02
N GLN A 52 7.13 4.25 8.22
CA GLN A 52 6.08 3.62 9.02
C GLN A 52 4.83 3.44 8.14
N ILE A 53 4.13 2.33 8.33
CA ILE A 53 2.81 2.06 7.77
C ILE A 53 1.88 1.86 8.96
N ARG A 54 0.87 2.72 9.11
CA ARG A 54 -0.05 2.70 10.27
C ARG A 54 0.64 2.68 11.64
N GLY A 55 1.78 3.38 11.74
CA GLY A 55 2.57 3.48 12.97
C GLY A 55 3.46 2.27 13.27
N GLU A 56 3.53 1.28 12.38
CA GLU A 56 4.49 0.19 12.46
C GLU A 56 5.66 0.39 11.48
N ALA A 57 6.88 0.01 11.87
CA ALA A 57 8.03 0.10 10.98
C ALA A 57 7.79 -0.72 9.71
N ALA A 58 8.04 -0.14 8.53
CA ALA A 58 7.80 -0.82 7.26
C ALA A 58 8.63 -2.10 7.10
N SER A 59 9.74 -2.22 7.82
CA SER A 59 10.57 -3.44 7.87
C SER A 59 9.91 -4.64 8.55
N THR A 60 8.75 -4.45 9.19
CA THR A 60 7.95 -5.55 9.77
C THR A 60 7.15 -6.32 8.71
N PHE A 61 6.98 -5.73 7.52
CA PHE A 61 6.33 -6.37 6.38
C PHE A 61 7.35 -7.20 5.60
N ASP A 62 6.98 -8.43 5.25
CA ASP A 62 7.79 -9.30 4.40
C ASP A 62 7.75 -8.83 2.94
N VAL A 63 6.61 -8.30 2.50
CA VAL A 63 6.39 -7.78 1.15
C VAL A 63 5.31 -6.70 1.16
N ILE A 64 5.49 -5.70 0.29
CA ILE A 64 4.48 -4.68 0.00
C ILE A 64 4.11 -4.78 -1.47
N VAL A 65 2.83 -4.97 -1.76
CA VAL A 65 2.27 -4.97 -3.11
C VAL A 65 1.69 -3.58 -3.36
N SER A 66 2.32 -2.83 -4.27
CA SER A 66 1.85 -1.50 -4.66
C SER A 66 0.90 -1.59 -5.84
N ARG A 67 -0.34 -1.12 -5.63
CA ARG A 67 -1.29 -0.81 -6.70
C ARG A 67 -1.38 0.70 -6.97
N TYR A 68 -0.75 1.51 -6.12
CA TYR A 68 -0.63 2.95 -6.32
C TYR A 68 0.22 3.27 -7.55
N VAL A 69 -0.29 4.12 -8.46
CA VAL A 69 0.39 4.55 -9.69
C VAL A 69 0.75 6.04 -9.58
N PHE A 70 2.02 6.37 -9.30
CA PHE A 70 2.48 7.77 -9.33
C PHE A 70 2.53 8.30 -10.78
N GLY A 71 1.60 9.18 -11.14
CA GLY A 71 1.50 9.86 -12.44
C GLY A 71 0.27 9.43 -13.25
N SER A 72 -0.52 10.40 -13.71
CA SER A 72 -1.74 10.20 -14.52
C SER A 72 -1.67 11.03 -15.82
N PRO A 73 -2.42 10.72 -16.88
CA PRO A 73 -2.67 9.43 -17.53
C PRO A 73 -1.80 9.37 -18.80
N VAL A 74 -2.02 8.40 -19.69
CA VAL A 74 -1.60 8.54 -21.09
C VAL A 74 -2.15 9.87 -21.59
N VAL A 75 -1.26 10.83 -21.86
CA VAL A 75 -1.58 12.10 -22.50
C VAL A 75 -2.34 11.76 -23.79
N ASP A 76 -3.46 12.45 -24.04
CA ASP A 76 -4.15 12.53 -25.33
C ASP A 76 -3.15 12.59 -26.50
N LEU A 77 -2.80 11.42 -27.06
CA LEU A 77 -1.99 11.27 -28.27
C LEU A 77 -2.84 10.78 -29.42
N LEU A 78 -4.10 11.21 -29.47
CA LEU A 78 -4.89 11.28 -30.69
C LEU A 78 -5.56 12.65 -30.74
N GLY A 79 -4.92 13.56 -31.47
CA GLY A 79 -5.65 14.63 -32.15
C GLY A 79 -6.50 14.08 -33.28
#